data_AF-A0A0A0JMM8-F1
#
_entry.id   AF-A0A0A0JMM8-F1
#
_cell.length_a   1.000
_cell.length_b   1.000
_cell.length_c   1.000
_cell.angle_alpha   90.00
_cell.angle_beta   90.00
_cell.angle_gamma   90.00
#
_symmetry.space_group_name_H-M   'P 1'
#
loop_
_entity.id
_entity.type
_entity.pdbx_description
1 polymer ?
#
loop_
_entity_poly.entity_id
_entity_poly.type
_entity_poly.pdbx_seq_one_letter_code
_entity_poly.pdbx_strand_id
1 'polypeptide(L)'
;MTASAVSDQERLADTRHVLHGPSGNPARKEVAYAAYVAVILVGLYGFPVLRALVLAADPEAMGSALRSPWAVLVVVAVTAVVAVLGREAGRVRGPVVAPVPWVDHVVASSLDRWAALRPWFGYSLFAVLFAGGLSGLLVGAAFLGARAASWWFVPITVAVGLLVGLVGGTTWLLGQSRLSPPLRRGPRPGVSSRLGAPSAEVRRMGLPELRTQAARSNRIVGGVQAGDLRAVRLEAARPVTRGRALRLRRRGPVATLVARDVLGLRRAPGAAVVGLVLTVLGGVTLGATLGSSAVPPLVGFVAAIIGYVGFGALAEGLRLEADTVGTPALFGMPPVRAAATHLVVPGLTHLVGTTLAGSVTALAVGSTVGEVLPWCVMTTVVLSGGSLLAAYRGRPPATFSTVPSPQTVAIWYSSPLVLCTLLVGGMVWGAVQWPTSGLLVIATWVAGASIVYAGLRRVDRESMSHRDV
;
A
#
# COMPACT_ATOMS: atom_id res chain seq x y z
N MET A 1 -21.88 -36.22 -6.73
CA MET A 1 -22.31 -35.53 -5.49
C MET A 1 -22.84 -36.60 -4.55
N THR A 2 -22.27 -36.78 -3.37
CA THR A 2 -22.73 -37.78 -2.38
C THR A 2 -23.95 -37.26 -1.63
N ALA A 3 -24.82 -38.15 -1.13
CA ALA A 3 -26.01 -37.76 -0.33
C ALA A 3 -25.68 -36.84 0.85
N SER A 4 -24.48 -36.95 1.44
CA SER A 4 -23.99 -36.05 2.47
C SER A 4 -23.82 -34.59 2.01
N ALA A 5 -23.43 -34.37 0.76
CA ALA A 5 -23.21 -33.03 0.22
C ALA A 5 -24.54 -32.27 -0.04
N VAL A 6 -25.62 -33.02 -0.32
CA VAL A 6 -26.97 -32.45 -0.47
C VAL A 6 -27.50 -32.03 0.90
N SER A 7 -27.36 -32.89 1.92
CA SER A 7 -27.73 -32.57 3.30
C SER A 7 -26.96 -31.36 3.86
N ASP A 8 -25.66 -31.24 3.57
CA ASP A 8 -24.87 -30.08 4.00
C ASP A 8 -25.31 -28.77 3.34
N GLN A 9 -25.77 -28.82 2.08
CA GLN A 9 -26.29 -27.64 1.38
C GLN A 9 -27.61 -27.16 1.98
N GLU A 10 -28.52 -28.06 2.30
CA GLU A 10 -29.80 -27.76 2.97
C GLU A 10 -29.56 -27.14 4.35
N ARG A 11 -28.71 -27.78 5.17
CA ARG A 11 -28.34 -27.26 6.51
C ARG A 11 -27.71 -25.87 6.44
N LEU A 12 -26.87 -25.61 5.43
CA LEU A 12 -26.29 -24.28 5.21
C LEU A 12 -27.31 -23.25 4.71
N ALA A 13 -28.29 -23.67 3.92
CA ALA A 13 -29.37 -22.79 3.46
C ALA A 13 -30.25 -22.36 4.65
N ASP A 14 -30.64 -23.29 5.52
CA ASP A 14 -31.41 -23.01 6.74
C ASP A 14 -30.64 -22.08 7.67
N THR A 15 -29.36 -22.38 7.91
CA THR A 15 -28.51 -21.54 8.77
C THR A 15 -28.41 -20.10 8.24
N ARG A 16 -28.30 -19.92 6.91
CA ARG A 16 -28.29 -18.58 6.30
C ARG A 16 -29.64 -17.90 6.43
N HIS A 17 -30.73 -18.63 6.27
CA HIS A 17 -32.07 -18.10 6.44
C HIS A 17 -32.30 -17.62 7.87
N VAL A 18 -31.86 -18.38 8.88
CA VAL A 18 -31.94 -18.00 10.30
C VAL A 18 -31.08 -16.77 10.61
N LEU A 19 -29.84 -16.73 10.11
CA LEU A 19 -28.90 -15.64 10.43
C LEU A 19 -29.15 -14.33 9.67
N HIS A 20 -29.69 -14.40 8.46
CA HIS A 20 -29.86 -13.22 7.59
C HIS A 20 -31.31 -12.89 7.27
N GLY A 21 -32.27 -13.74 7.66
CA GLY A 21 -33.67 -13.58 7.34
C GLY A 21 -33.97 -13.71 5.83
N PRO A 22 -35.19 -13.32 5.41
CA PRO A 22 -35.63 -13.43 4.02
C PRO A 22 -34.91 -12.45 3.07
N SER A 23 -34.29 -11.39 3.59
CA SER A 23 -33.57 -10.38 2.81
C SER A 23 -32.17 -10.84 2.34
N GLY A 24 -31.69 -11.98 2.85
CA GLY A 24 -30.41 -12.59 2.46
C GLY A 24 -29.18 -11.87 3.03
N ASN A 25 -27.99 -12.38 2.70
CA ASN A 25 -26.74 -11.84 3.25
C ASN A 25 -26.45 -10.41 2.74
N PRO A 26 -26.42 -9.38 3.62
CA PRO A 26 -26.21 -7.99 3.23
C PRO A 26 -24.84 -7.73 2.57
N ALA A 27 -23.84 -8.57 2.86
CA ALA A 27 -22.49 -8.42 2.32
C ALA A 27 -22.45 -8.39 0.79
N ARG A 28 -23.39 -9.07 0.10
CA ARG A 28 -23.47 -9.03 -1.36
C ARG A 28 -23.82 -7.64 -1.89
N LYS A 29 -24.78 -6.97 -1.24
CA LYS A 29 -25.23 -5.62 -1.63
C LYS A 29 -24.12 -4.61 -1.36
N GLU A 30 -23.43 -4.74 -0.23
CA GLU A 30 -22.29 -3.88 0.13
C GLU A 30 -21.12 -4.03 -0.86
N VAL A 31 -20.75 -5.26 -1.21
CA VAL A 31 -19.69 -5.53 -2.20
C VAL A 31 -20.06 -5.00 -3.58
N ALA A 32 -21.31 -5.20 -4.01
CA ALA A 32 -21.80 -4.67 -5.29
C ALA A 32 -21.79 -3.13 -5.31
N TYR A 33 -22.23 -2.49 -4.23
CA TYR A 33 -22.19 -1.03 -4.10
C TYR A 33 -20.75 -0.49 -4.11
N ALA A 34 -19.83 -1.12 -3.39
CA ALA A 34 -18.42 -0.74 -3.40
C ALA A 34 -17.81 -0.88 -4.81
N ALA A 35 -18.13 -1.97 -5.52
CA ALA A 35 -17.71 -2.17 -6.91
C ALA A 35 -18.27 -1.07 -7.83
N TYR A 36 -19.55 -0.74 -7.70
CA TYR A 36 -20.20 0.35 -8.44
C TYR A 36 -19.51 1.70 -8.22
N VAL A 37 -19.25 2.09 -6.96
CA VAL A 37 -18.54 3.32 -6.63
C VAL A 37 -17.12 3.32 -7.20
N ALA A 38 -16.42 2.18 -7.15
CA ALA A 38 -15.09 2.06 -7.73
C ALA A 38 -15.08 2.25 -9.25
N VAL A 39 -16.06 1.71 -9.99
CA VAL A 39 -16.20 1.95 -11.43
C VAL A 39 -16.39 3.44 -11.71
N ILE A 40 -17.25 4.13 -10.96
CA ILE A 40 -17.48 5.57 -11.14
C ILE A 40 -16.20 6.35 -10.90
N LEU A 41 -15.50 6.11 -9.79
CA LEU A 41 -14.28 6.83 -9.47
C LEU A 41 -13.17 6.59 -10.51
N VAL A 42 -13.00 5.33 -10.94
CA VAL A 42 -12.02 4.98 -11.96
C VAL A 42 -12.39 5.58 -13.31
N GLY A 43 -13.66 5.55 -13.71
CA GLY A 43 -14.12 6.14 -14.97
C GLY A 43 -14.05 7.66 -14.99
N LEU A 44 -14.45 8.33 -13.90
CA LEU A 44 -14.54 9.79 -13.84
C LEU A 44 -13.19 10.46 -13.57
N TYR A 45 -12.32 9.85 -12.77
CA TYR A 45 -11.04 10.44 -12.38
C TYR A 45 -9.85 9.65 -12.91
N GLY A 46 -9.86 8.33 -12.74
CA GLY A 46 -8.73 7.48 -13.15
C GLY A 46 -8.46 7.54 -14.66
N PHE A 47 -9.50 7.35 -15.47
CA PHE A 47 -9.39 7.30 -16.92
C PHE A 47 -8.92 8.63 -17.53
N PRO A 48 -9.52 9.80 -17.22
CA PRO A 48 -9.06 11.06 -17.78
C PRO A 48 -7.63 11.40 -17.38
N VAL A 49 -7.25 11.15 -16.11
CA VAL A 49 -5.88 11.39 -15.63
C VAL A 49 -4.89 10.49 -16.34
N LEU A 50 -5.13 9.17 -16.39
CA LEU A 50 -4.21 8.25 -17.05
C LEU A 50 -4.13 8.51 -18.55
N ARG A 51 -5.26 8.79 -19.21
CA ARG A 51 -5.28 9.17 -20.63
C ARG A 51 -4.48 10.45 -20.88
N ALA A 52 -4.67 11.48 -20.06
CA ALA A 52 -3.92 12.73 -20.18
C ALA A 52 -2.41 12.50 -20.02
N LEU A 53 -2.00 11.64 -19.09
CA LEU A 53 -0.61 11.27 -18.90
C LEU A 53 -0.03 10.53 -20.11
N VAL A 54 -0.78 9.62 -20.73
CA VAL A 54 -0.35 8.94 -21.96
C VAL A 54 -0.24 9.92 -23.12
N LEU A 55 -1.21 10.82 -23.29
CA LEU A 55 -1.17 11.85 -24.33
C LEU A 55 0.03 12.78 -24.17
N ALA A 56 0.35 13.14 -22.93
CA ALA A 56 1.43 14.06 -22.64
C ALA A 56 2.81 13.37 -22.77
N ALA A 57 2.88 12.04 -22.65
CA ALA A 57 4.12 11.26 -22.69
C ALA A 57 4.47 10.73 -24.10
N ASP A 58 3.86 11.31 -25.14
CA ASP A 58 3.85 10.84 -26.53
C ASP A 58 3.18 9.45 -26.70
N PRO A 59 1.94 9.41 -27.27
CA PRO A 59 1.25 8.17 -27.56
C PRO A 59 2.04 7.16 -28.41
N GLU A 60 2.87 7.63 -29.35
CA GLU A 60 3.63 6.75 -30.24
C GLU A 60 4.77 6.07 -29.49
N ALA A 61 5.56 6.84 -28.73
CA ALA A 61 6.56 6.30 -27.82
C ALA A 61 5.95 5.30 -26.84
N MET A 62 4.80 5.61 -26.24
CA MET A 62 4.13 4.70 -25.30
C MET A 62 3.66 3.42 -25.98
N GLY A 63 3.10 3.53 -27.19
CA GLY A 63 2.70 2.38 -28.00
C GLY A 63 3.88 1.48 -28.36
N SER A 64 5.05 2.05 -28.66
CA SER A 64 6.28 1.29 -28.91
C SER A 64 6.81 0.59 -27.66
N ALA A 65 6.77 1.27 -26.50
CA ALA A 65 7.21 0.73 -25.22
C ALA A 65 6.39 -0.50 -24.81
N LEU A 66 5.09 -0.53 -25.12
CA LEU A 66 4.23 -1.71 -24.88
C LEU A 66 4.65 -2.97 -25.66
N ARG A 67 5.31 -2.80 -26.81
CA ARG A 67 5.81 -3.91 -27.64
C ARG A 67 7.20 -4.36 -27.22
N SER A 68 7.85 -3.62 -26.32
CA SER A 68 9.19 -3.93 -25.86
C SER A 68 9.19 -5.09 -24.84
N PRO A 69 10.29 -5.86 -24.74
CA PRO A 69 10.46 -6.85 -23.67
C PRO A 69 10.33 -6.26 -22.26
N TRP A 70 10.58 -4.96 -22.09
CA TRP A 70 10.45 -4.25 -20.82
C TRP A 70 9.01 -4.25 -20.30
N ALA A 71 8.00 -4.19 -21.17
CA ALA A 71 6.60 -4.26 -20.76
C ALA A 71 6.29 -5.59 -20.04
N VAL A 72 6.83 -6.70 -20.54
CA VAL A 72 6.70 -8.02 -19.90
C VAL A 72 7.40 -8.05 -18.55
N LEU A 73 8.62 -7.51 -18.46
CA LEU A 73 9.36 -7.43 -17.20
C LEU A 73 8.62 -6.58 -16.16
N VAL A 74 8.02 -5.47 -16.55
CA VAL A 74 7.20 -4.63 -15.67
C VAL A 74 5.99 -5.41 -15.15
N VAL A 75 5.26 -6.12 -16.01
CA VAL A 75 4.11 -6.95 -15.60
C VAL A 75 4.56 -8.04 -14.62
N VAL A 76 5.68 -8.73 -14.89
CA VAL A 76 6.24 -9.75 -14.00
C VAL A 76 6.63 -9.15 -12.64
N ALA A 77 7.30 -8.00 -12.64
CA ALA A 77 7.70 -7.30 -11.43
C ALA A 77 6.49 -6.87 -10.59
N VAL A 78 5.49 -6.25 -11.22
CA VAL A 78 4.22 -5.85 -10.56
C VAL A 78 3.53 -7.08 -9.98
N THR A 79 3.45 -8.17 -10.74
CA THR A 79 2.84 -9.43 -10.29
C THR A 79 3.58 -9.99 -9.08
N ALA A 80 4.92 -9.99 -9.09
CA ALA A 80 5.73 -10.45 -7.96
C ALA A 80 5.53 -9.58 -6.71
N VAL A 81 5.45 -8.26 -6.88
CA VAL A 81 5.16 -7.33 -5.77
C VAL A 81 3.78 -7.60 -5.20
N VAL A 82 2.74 -7.70 -6.04
CA VAL A 82 1.37 -8.04 -5.61
C VAL A 82 1.34 -9.39 -4.91
N ALA A 83 2.08 -10.38 -5.41
CA ALA A 83 2.18 -11.71 -4.80
C ALA A 83 2.76 -11.64 -3.37
N VAL A 84 3.86 -10.91 -3.19
CA VAL A 84 4.51 -10.71 -1.88
C VAL A 84 3.60 -9.93 -0.92
N LEU A 85 3.00 -8.83 -1.39
CA LEU A 85 2.07 -8.02 -0.60
C LEU A 85 0.84 -8.81 -0.18
N GLY A 86 0.23 -9.56 -1.10
CA GLY A 86 -0.90 -10.45 -0.82
C GLY A 86 -0.54 -11.46 0.27
N ARG A 87 0.60 -12.14 0.12
CA ARG A 87 1.09 -13.10 1.12
C ARG A 87 1.26 -12.48 2.50
N GLU A 88 1.92 -11.32 2.59
CA GLU A 88 2.15 -10.68 3.89
C GLU A 88 0.87 -10.09 4.48
N ALA A 89 -0.04 -9.55 3.64
CA ALA A 89 -1.37 -9.15 4.06
C ALA A 89 -2.14 -10.32 4.67
N GLY A 90 -2.06 -11.52 4.07
CA GLY A 90 -2.79 -12.71 4.53
C GLY A 90 -2.36 -13.22 5.91
N ARG A 91 -1.09 -12.98 6.24
CA ARG A 91 -0.54 -13.28 7.57
C ARG A 91 -1.04 -12.33 8.65
N VAL A 92 -1.44 -11.11 8.26
CA VAL A 92 -2.01 -10.11 9.16
C VAL A 92 -3.53 -10.27 9.22
N ARG A 93 -4.20 -10.16 8.08
CA ARG A 93 -5.63 -10.31 7.86
C ARG A 93 -5.86 -11.15 6.59
N GLY A 94 -6.36 -12.36 6.74
CA GLY A 94 -6.60 -13.27 5.62
C GLY A 94 -7.79 -12.87 4.74
N PRO A 95 -7.91 -13.44 3.53
CA PRO A 95 -9.09 -13.25 2.67
C PRO A 95 -10.34 -13.95 3.23
N VAL A 96 -10.20 -14.95 4.11
CA VAL A 96 -11.36 -15.64 4.68
C VAL A 96 -11.66 -15.07 6.05
N VAL A 97 -12.51 -14.05 6.11
CA VAL A 97 -12.95 -13.41 7.36
C VAL A 97 -14.44 -13.66 7.57
N ALA A 98 -14.76 -14.81 8.18
CA ALA A 98 -16.11 -15.06 8.66
C ALA A 98 -16.32 -14.40 10.04
N PRO A 99 -17.51 -13.87 10.36
CA PRO A 99 -17.81 -13.35 11.69
C PRO A 99 -17.59 -14.40 12.78
N VAL A 100 -17.19 -13.98 13.98
CA VAL A 100 -16.93 -14.91 15.12
C VAL A 100 -18.12 -15.84 15.39
N PRO A 101 -19.39 -15.39 15.41
CA PRO A 101 -20.53 -16.30 15.58
C PRO A 101 -20.65 -17.37 14.48
N TRP A 102 -20.29 -17.03 13.23
CA TRP A 102 -20.28 -18.00 12.13
C TRP A 102 -19.18 -19.05 12.32
N VAL A 103 -18.00 -18.62 12.79
CA VAL A 103 -16.89 -19.53 13.08
C VAL A 103 -17.28 -20.49 14.22
N ASP A 104 -17.94 -19.99 15.25
CA ASP A 104 -18.28 -20.75 16.46
C ASP A 104 -19.46 -21.71 16.28
N HIS A 105 -20.46 -21.34 15.49
CA HIS A 105 -21.65 -22.16 15.32
C HIS A 105 -21.64 -22.99 14.04
N VAL A 106 -21.10 -22.46 12.94
CA VAL A 106 -21.18 -23.11 11.62
C VAL A 106 -19.89 -23.84 11.28
N VAL A 107 -18.75 -23.16 11.38
CA VAL A 107 -17.45 -23.74 11.00
C VAL A 107 -16.98 -24.80 11.98
N ALA A 108 -17.37 -24.68 13.26
CA ALA A 108 -17.07 -25.67 14.29
C ALA A 108 -17.95 -26.93 14.22
N SER A 109 -19.01 -26.92 13.39
CA SER A 109 -19.91 -28.07 13.21
C SER A 109 -19.30 -29.17 12.34
N SER A 110 -20.05 -30.25 12.08
CA SER A 110 -19.66 -31.35 11.20
C SER A 110 -19.66 -31.01 9.70
N LEU A 111 -20.09 -29.81 9.31
CA LEU A 111 -20.17 -29.37 7.91
C LEU A 111 -18.78 -29.29 7.26
N ASP A 112 -18.71 -29.55 5.95
CA ASP A 112 -17.48 -29.34 5.21
C ASP A 112 -17.01 -27.87 5.31
N ARG A 113 -15.77 -27.68 5.77
CA ARG A 113 -15.16 -26.37 5.99
C ARG A 113 -15.12 -25.53 4.71
N TRP A 114 -14.91 -26.17 3.55
CA TRP A 114 -14.98 -25.46 2.28
C TRP A 114 -16.38 -24.95 2.00
N ALA A 115 -17.43 -25.76 2.18
CA ALA A 115 -18.81 -25.31 1.99
C ALA A 115 -19.18 -24.13 2.91
N ALA A 116 -18.74 -24.17 4.17
CA ALA A 116 -18.98 -23.11 5.15
C ALA A 116 -18.21 -21.80 4.88
N LEU A 117 -16.98 -21.88 4.36
CA LEU A 117 -16.10 -20.72 4.16
C LEU A 117 -16.01 -20.20 2.72
N ARG A 118 -16.46 -20.99 1.73
CA ARG A 118 -16.42 -20.62 0.30
C ARG A 118 -17.05 -19.25 0.00
N PRO A 119 -18.20 -18.85 0.57
CA PRO A 119 -18.77 -17.54 0.30
C PRO A 119 -17.86 -16.39 0.74
N TRP A 120 -17.26 -16.50 1.92
CA TRP A 120 -16.35 -15.50 2.48
C TRP A 120 -15.08 -15.37 1.64
N PHE A 121 -14.48 -16.49 1.25
CA PHE A 121 -13.36 -16.50 0.31
C PHE A 121 -13.77 -15.92 -1.06
N GLY A 122 -14.97 -16.27 -1.54
CA GLY A 122 -15.50 -15.81 -2.82
C GLY A 122 -15.64 -14.29 -2.89
N TYR A 123 -16.06 -13.63 -1.81
CA TYR A 123 -16.14 -12.17 -1.75
C TYR A 123 -14.76 -11.51 -1.86
N SER A 124 -13.77 -12.02 -1.14
CA SER A 124 -12.40 -11.49 -1.21
C SER A 124 -11.73 -11.80 -2.54
N LEU A 125 -11.95 -12.99 -3.11
CA LEU A 125 -11.47 -13.35 -4.44
C LEU A 125 -12.11 -12.45 -5.51
N PHE A 126 -13.43 -12.24 -5.45
CA PHE A 126 -14.12 -11.30 -6.32
C PHE A 126 -13.52 -9.90 -6.20
N ALA A 127 -13.29 -9.39 -4.98
CA ALA A 127 -12.74 -8.06 -4.79
C ALA A 127 -11.35 -7.87 -5.44
N VAL A 128 -10.44 -8.85 -5.30
CA VAL A 128 -9.10 -8.76 -5.92
C VAL A 128 -9.14 -8.96 -7.43
N LEU A 129 -10.00 -9.85 -7.94
CA LEU A 129 -10.19 -10.03 -9.38
C LEU A 129 -10.82 -8.78 -10.00
N PHE A 130 -11.84 -8.22 -9.35
CA PHE A 130 -12.50 -7.00 -9.78
C PHE A 130 -11.52 -5.81 -9.78
N ALA A 131 -10.73 -5.62 -8.72
CA ALA A 131 -9.72 -4.57 -8.66
C ALA A 131 -8.63 -4.74 -9.75
N GLY A 132 -8.16 -5.96 -9.97
CA GLY A 132 -7.19 -6.29 -11.02
C GLY A 132 -7.76 -6.06 -12.43
N GLY A 133 -8.96 -6.57 -12.71
CA GLY A 133 -9.66 -6.39 -13.97
C GLY A 133 -10.00 -4.93 -14.25
N LEU A 134 -10.43 -4.17 -13.25
CA LEU A 134 -10.71 -2.73 -13.36
C LEU A 134 -9.43 -1.92 -13.62
N SER A 135 -8.31 -2.31 -13.02
CA SER A 135 -6.99 -1.70 -13.29
C SER A 135 -6.53 -2.03 -14.72
N GLY A 136 -6.70 -3.26 -15.18
CA GLY A 136 -6.45 -3.66 -16.56
C GLY A 136 -7.31 -2.87 -17.55
N LEU A 137 -8.61 -2.76 -17.29
CA LEU A 137 -9.55 -1.96 -18.09
C LEU A 137 -9.14 -0.50 -18.14
N LEU A 138 -8.78 0.08 -17.00
CA LEU A 138 -8.32 1.47 -16.90
C LEU A 138 -7.09 1.71 -17.80
N VAL A 139 -6.08 0.84 -17.71
CA VAL A 139 -4.86 0.93 -18.55
C VAL A 139 -5.22 0.77 -20.02
N GLY A 140 -5.93 -0.29 -20.40
CA GLY A 140 -6.30 -0.56 -21.78
C GLY A 140 -7.13 0.57 -22.39
N ALA A 141 -8.16 1.03 -21.67
CA ALA A 141 -9.02 2.11 -22.11
C ALA A 141 -8.26 3.43 -22.25
N ALA A 142 -7.39 3.78 -21.29
CA ALA A 142 -6.61 5.01 -21.35
C ALA A 142 -5.68 5.03 -22.58
N PHE A 143 -4.99 3.92 -22.87
CA PHE A 143 -4.14 3.79 -24.05
C PHE A 143 -4.94 3.83 -25.36
N LEU A 144 -6.09 3.16 -25.42
CA LEU A 144 -7.00 3.24 -26.56
C LEU A 144 -7.51 4.67 -26.77
N GLY A 145 -7.95 5.33 -25.70
CA GLY A 145 -8.48 6.70 -25.74
C GLY A 145 -7.41 7.75 -26.06
N ALA A 146 -6.14 7.46 -25.78
CA ALA A 146 -5.00 8.27 -26.18
C ALA A 146 -4.48 7.93 -27.59
N ARG A 147 -5.10 6.96 -28.28
CA ARG A 147 -4.65 6.43 -29.58
C ARG A 147 -3.24 5.83 -29.56
N ALA A 148 -2.75 5.43 -28.38
CA ALA A 148 -1.46 4.75 -28.19
C ALA A 148 -1.53 3.23 -28.45
N ALA A 149 -2.73 2.65 -28.45
CA ALA A 149 -2.94 1.24 -28.71
C ALA A 149 -4.27 0.97 -29.47
N SER A 150 -4.35 -0.18 -30.13
CA SER A 150 -5.56 -0.64 -30.84
C SER A 150 -6.60 -1.22 -29.87
N TRP A 151 -7.86 -1.35 -30.32
CA TRP A 151 -8.97 -1.83 -29.49
C TRP A 151 -8.76 -3.21 -28.86
N TRP A 152 -8.01 -4.11 -29.51
CA TRP A 152 -7.69 -5.45 -28.99
C TRP A 152 -6.77 -5.43 -27.76
N PHE A 153 -6.12 -4.29 -27.46
CA PHE A 153 -5.28 -4.14 -26.28
C PHE A 153 -6.10 -4.13 -24.97
N VAL A 154 -7.36 -3.69 -25.03
CA VAL A 154 -8.27 -3.65 -23.88
C VAL A 154 -8.53 -5.06 -23.30
N PRO A 155 -9.00 -6.06 -24.06
CA PRO A 155 -9.21 -7.39 -23.51
C PRO A 155 -7.92 -8.04 -22.98
N ILE A 156 -6.76 -7.76 -23.58
CA ILE A 156 -5.46 -8.29 -23.09
C ILE A 156 -5.11 -7.69 -21.74
N THR A 157 -5.17 -6.37 -21.59
CA THR A 157 -4.86 -5.69 -20.33
C THR A 157 -5.83 -6.08 -19.21
N VAL A 158 -7.11 -6.28 -19.52
CA VAL A 158 -8.10 -6.86 -18.59
C VAL A 158 -7.70 -8.27 -18.16
N ALA A 159 -7.33 -9.14 -19.11
CA ALA A 159 -6.89 -10.51 -18.80
C ALA A 159 -5.62 -10.54 -17.92
N VAL A 160 -4.64 -9.68 -18.22
CA VAL A 160 -3.43 -9.50 -17.39
C VAL A 160 -3.80 -9.00 -15.99
N GLY A 161 -4.68 -8.00 -15.90
CA GLY A 161 -5.17 -7.47 -14.63
C GLY A 161 -5.87 -8.53 -13.77
N LEU A 162 -6.72 -9.36 -14.39
CA LEU A 162 -7.37 -10.50 -13.74
C LEU A 162 -6.35 -11.53 -13.25
N LEU A 163 -5.32 -11.84 -14.05
CA LEU A 163 -4.24 -12.74 -13.66
C LEU A 163 -3.46 -12.21 -12.45
N VAL A 164 -3.12 -10.91 -12.45
CA VAL A 164 -2.49 -10.25 -11.30
C VAL A 164 -3.39 -10.33 -10.06
N GLY A 165 -4.68 -10.06 -10.21
CA GLY A 165 -5.67 -10.19 -9.13
C GLY A 165 -5.78 -11.63 -8.60
N LEU A 166 -5.73 -12.63 -9.47
CA LEU A 166 -5.74 -14.05 -9.10
C LEU A 166 -4.47 -14.44 -8.34
N VAL A 167 -3.30 -14.03 -8.82
CA VAL A 167 -2.03 -14.25 -8.12
C VAL A 167 -2.07 -13.58 -6.75
N GLY A 168 -2.54 -12.33 -6.66
CA GLY A 168 -2.71 -11.63 -5.38
C GLY A 168 -3.67 -12.35 -4.43
N GLY A 169 -4.84 -12.80 -4.91
CA GLY A 169 -5.81 -13.53 -4.11
C GLY A 169 -5.32 -14.89 -3.62
N THR A 170 -4.60 -15.62 -4.48
CA THR A 170 -4.02 -16.93 -4.12
C THR A 170 -2.89 -16.78 -3.12
N THR A 171 -1.96 -15.84 -3.31
CA THR A 171 -0.90 -15.61 -2.32
C THR A 171 -1.46 -15.05 -1.01
N TRP A 172 -2.53 -14.26 -1.08
CA TRP A 172 -3.26 -13.78 0.10
C TRP A 172 -3.86 -14.93 0.92
N LEU A 173 -4.51 -15.90 0.26
CA LEU A 173 -5.00 -17.11 0.90
C LEU A 173 -3.86 -17.99 1.43
N LEU A 174 -2.76 -18.12 0.70
CA LEU A 174 -1.56 -18.84 1.14
C LEU A 174 -0.91 -18.17 2.36
N GLY A 175 -1.01 -16.84 2.49
CA GLY A 175 -0.56 -16.09 3.66
C GLY A 175 -1.36 -16.45 4.92
N GLN A 176 -2.68 -16.57 4.77
CA GLN A 176 -3.60 -16.93 5.85
C GLN A 176 -3.48 -18.40 6.28
N SER A 177 -3.58 -19.32 5.33
CA SER A 177 -3.58 -20.77 5.58
C SER A 177 -2.31 -21.26 6.28
N ARG A 178 -1.16 -20.62 6.02
CA ARG A 178 0.13 -20.95 6.64
C ARG A 178 0.26 -20.52 8.10
N LEU A 179 -0.74 -19.86 8.67
CA LEU A 179 -0.79 -19.60 10.12
C LEU A 179 -1.26 -20.83 10.90
N SER A 180 -2.06 -21.70 10.27
CA SER A 180 -2.54 -22.92 10.92
C SER A 180 -1.47 -24.03 10.85
N PRO A 181 -1.42 -24.94 11.84
CA PRO A 181 -0.50 -26.07 11.82
C PRO A 181 -0.67 -26.90 10.55
N PRO A 182 0.40 -27.48 9.98
CA PRO A 182 0.26 -28.39 8.86
C PRO A 182 -0.63 -29.57 9.27
N LEU A 183 -1.60 -29.92 8.41
CA LEU A 183 -2.41 -31.13 8.59
C LEU A 183 -1.47 -32.32 8.83
N ARG A 184 -1.72 -33.10 9.88
CA ARG A 184 -0.99 -34.37 10.12
C ARG A 184 -0.98 -35.16 8.82
N ARG A 185 0.22 -35.49 8.33
CA ARG A 185 0.46 -36.13 7.02
C ARG A 185 -0.43 -37.36 6.85
N GLY A 186 -1.41 -37.27 5.96
CA GLY A 186 -1.84 -38.44 5.19
C GLY A 186 -0.74 -38.85 4.18
N PRO A 187 -0.87 -40.02 3.53
CA PRO A 187 0.14 -40.54 2.60
C PRO A 187 0.57 -39.50 1.58
N ARG A 188 1.89 -39.41 1.35
CA ARG A 188 2.56 -38.40 0.53
C ARG A 188 1.80 -38.14 -0.79
N PRO A 189 1.24 -36.94 -1.02
CA PRO A 189 0.79 -36.57 -2.35
C PRO A 189 2.02 -36.37 -3.24
N GLY A 190 1.93 -36.90 -4.46
CA GLY A 190 2.97 -36.79 -5.48
C GLY A 190 3.39 -35.34 -5.77
N VAL A 191 4.58 -35.20 -6.33
CA VAL A 191 5.33 -33.95 -6.53
C VAL A 191 4.60 -32.90 -7.41
N SER A 192 3.44 -33.22 -7.98
CA SER A 192 2.67 -32.37 -8.90
C SER A 192 1.67 -31.40 -8.26
N SER A 193 1.37 -31.46 -6.95
CA SER A 193 0.35 -30.58 -6.31
C SER A 193 0.90 -29.27 -5.70
N ARG A 194 1.85 -28.60 -6.35
CA ARG A 194 2.60 -27.47 -5.74
C ARG A 194 1.83 -26.16 -5.60
N LEU A 195 0.61 -26.06 -6.15
CA LEU A 195 -0.37 -25.04 -5.80
C LEU A 195 -1.61 -25.76 -5.28
N GLY A 196 -1.78 -25.81 -3.96
CA GLY A 196 -2.96 -26.42 -3.35
C GLY A 196 -4.21 -25.76 -3.91
N ALA A 197 -5.16 -26.55 -4.41
CA ALA A 197 -6.46 -26.04 -4.81
C ALA A 197 -7.01 -25.14 -3.68
N PRO A 198 -7.64 -23.98 -3.97
CA PRO A 198 -8.12 -23.07 -2.94
C PRO A 198 -8.97 -23.75 -1.86
N SER A 199 -9.71 -24.80 -2.24
CA SER A 199 -10.46 -25.66 -1.32
C SER A 199 -9.58 -26.37 -0.27
N ALA A 200 -8.41 -26.86 -0.66
CA ALA A 200 -7.46 -27.51 0.25
C ALA A 200 -6.87 -26.51 1.25
N GLU A 201 -6.51 -25.31 0.80
CA GLU A 201 -5.98 -24.26 1.69
C GLU A 201 -7.05 -23.75 2.66
N VAL A 202 -8.31 -23.63 2.20
CA VAL A 202 -9.42 -23.26 3.09
C VAL A 202 -9.70 -24.35 4.12
N ARG A 203 -9.67 -25.62 3.71
CA ARG A 203 -9.85 -26.75 4.63
C ARG A 203 -8.73 -26.87 5.66
N ARG A 204 -7.52 -26.37 5.39
CA ARG A 204 -6.39 -26.35 6.33
C ARG A 204 -6.57 -25.36 7.49
N MET A 205 -7.42 -24.35 7.35
CA MET A 205 -7.56 -23.31 8.36
C MET A 205 -8.17 -23.86 9.66
N GLY A 206 -7.46 -23.69 10.77
CA GLY A 206 -7.90 -24.08 12.10
C GLY A 206 -8.88 -23.08 12.70
N LEU A 207 -9.76 -23.57 13.58
CA LEU A 207 -10.74 -22.75 14.29
C LEU A 207 -10.09 -21.64 15.15
N PRO A 208 -9.00 -21.88 15.91
CA PRO A 208 -8.36 -20.84 16.71
C PRO A 208 -7.82 -19.68 15.87
N GLU A 209 -7.23 -19.98 14.70
CA GLU A 209 -6.71 -18.94 13.81
C GLU A 209 -7.84 -18.17 13.14
N LEU A 210 -8.91 -18.85 12.70
CA LEU A 210 -10.10 -18.20 12.14
C LEU A 210 -10.76 -17.25 13.15
N ARG A 211 -10.92 -17.66 14.41
CA ARG A 211 -11.42 -16.79 15.49
C ARG A 211 -10.52 -15.58 15.70
N THR A 212 -9.21 -15.81 15.79
CA THR A 212 -8.22 -14.74 16.00
C THR A 212 -8.25 -13.74 14.86
N GLN A 213 -8.30 -14.22 13.60
CA GLN A 213 -8.36 -13.35 12.43
C GLN A 213 -9.70 -12.62 12.30
N ALA A 214 -10.82 -13.25 12.65
CA ALA A 214 -12.12 -12.61 12.68
C ALA A 214 -12.16 -11.47 13.70
N ALA A 215 -11.73 -11.74 14.95
CA ALA A 215 -11.65 -10.73 16.00
C ALA A 215 -10.71 -9.57 15.61
N ARG A 216 -9.52 -9.91 15.09
CA ARG A 216 -8.57 -8.94 14.55
C ARG A 216 -9.18 -8.08 13.44
N SER A 217 -9.83 -8.71 12.46
CA SER A 217 -10.45 -7.99 11.35
C SER A 217 -11.56 -7.05 11.84
N ASN A 218 -12.36 -7.47 12.82
CA ASN A 218 -13.37 -6.61 13.43
C ASN A 218 -12.74 -5.40 14.14
N ARG A 219 -11.64 -5.59 14.88
CA ARG A 219 -10.89 -4.48 15.50
C ARG A 219 -10.28 -3.53 14.48
N ILE A 220 -9.73 -4.06 13.38
CA ILE A 220 -9.21 -3.25 12.27
C ILE A 220 -10.34 -2.45 11.62
N VAL A 221 -11.47 -3.07 11.29
CA VAL A 221 -12.61 -2.39 10.66
C VAL A 221 -13.19 -1.33 11.60
N GLY A 222 -13.38 -1.67 12.87
CA GLY A 222 -13.85 -0.74 13.90
C GLY A 222 -12.89 0.44 14.08
N GLY A 223 -11.57 0.20 14.10
CA GLY A 223 -10.57 1.26 14.14
C GLY A 223 -10.60 2.17 12.91
N VAL A 224 -10.78 1.61 11.70
CA VAL A 224 -10.94 2.40 10.47
C VAL A 224 -12.21 3.25 10.54
N GLN A 225 -13.34 2.68 10.96
CA GLN A 225 -14.62 3.40 11.10
C GLN A 225 -14.53 4.50 12.18
N ALA A 226 -13.83 4.24 13.28
CA ALA A 226 -13.57 5.23 14.33
C ALA A 226 -12.52 6.29 13.92
N GLY A 227 -11.84 6.12 12.78
CA GLY A 227 -10.71 6.95 12.39
C GLY A 227 -9.46 6.76 13.25
N ASP A 228 -9.43 5.74 14.12
CA ASP A 228 -8.29 5.39 14.97
C ASP A 228 -7.34 4.44 14.24
N LEU A 229 -6.52 5.03 13.37
CA LEU A 229 -5.48 4.30 12.65
C LEU A 229 -4.37 3.78 13.55
N ARG A 230 -4.20 4.34 14.76
CA ARG A 230 -3.22 3.85 15.74
C ARG A 230 -3.66 2.48 16.24
N ALA A 231 -4.92 2.30 16.61
CA ALA A 231 -5.47 0.99 16.97
C ALA A 231 -5.34 -0.02 15.83
N VAL A 232 -5.66 0.38 14.58
CA VAL A 232 -5.51 -0.47 13.39
C VAL A 232 -4.07 -0.96 13.23
N ARG A 233 -3.09 -0.08 13.42
CA ARG A 233 -1.67 -0.41 13.30
C ARG A 233 -1.20 -1.34 14.40
N LEU A 234 -1.56 -1.07 15.66
CA LEU A 234 -1.19 -1.93 16.79
C LEU A 234 -1.71 -3.34 16.60
N GLU A 235 -2.92 -3.47 16.04
CA GLU A 235 -3.52 -4.75 15.73
C GLU A 235 -2.86 -5.45 14.52
N ALA A 236 -2.37 -4.68 13.55
CA ALA A 236 -1.66 -5.19 12.37
C ALA A 236 -0.17 -5.48 12.63
N ALA A 237 0.43 -4.86 13.66
CA ALA A 237 1.85 -4.92 13.93
C ALA A 237 2.29 -6.32 14.38
N ARG A 238 3.49 -6.71 13.95
CA ARG A 238 4.13 -7.93 14.44
C ARG A 238 4.90 -7.63 15.72
N PRO A 239 4.90 -8.54 16.71
CA PRO A 239 5.75 -8.39 17.89
C PRO A 239 7.22 -8.25 17.49
N VAL A 240 7.89 -7.22 18.01
CA VAL A 240 9.33 -7.04 17.82
C VAL A 240 10.07 -8.07 18.67
N THR A 241 10.69 -9.06 18.04
CA THR A 241 11.43 -10.13 18.72
C THR A 241 12.95 -9.94 18.66
N ARG A 242 13.47 -9.25 17.64
CA ARG A 242 14.91 -9.03 17.44
C ARG A 242 15.43 -7.83 18.24
N GLY A 243 16.69 -7.91 18.67
CA GLY A 243 17.41 -6.77 19.26
C GLY A 243 16.85 -6.29 20.61
N ARG A 244 16.13 -7.14 21.35
CA ARG A 244 15.59 -6.81 22.69
C ARG A 244 16.69 -6.52 23.72
N ALA A 245 17.86 -7.16 23.58
CA ALA A 245 19.01 -6.94 24.44
C ALA A 245 19.77 -5.63 24.12
N LEU A 246 19.55 -5.03 22.95
CA LEU A 246 20.22 -3.79 22.57
C LEU A 246 19.64 -2.64 23.38
N ARG A 247 20.48 -1.94 24.14
CA ARG A 247 20.10 -0.79 24.97
C ARG A 247 20.49 0.52 24.31
N LEU A 248 19.64 1.53 24.49
CA LEU A 248 19.91 2.89 24.07
C LEU A 248 20.92 3.52 25.05
N ARG A 249 21.95 4.21 24.54
CA ARG A 249 22.89 4.99 25.37
C ARG A 249 22.50 6.47 25.31
N ARG A 250 22.60 7.17 26.43
CA ARG A 250 22.36 8.62 26.51
C ARG A 250 23.45 9.37 25.74
N ARG A 251 23.07 10.18 24.75
CA ARG A 251 23.98 11.02 23.93
C ARG A 251 23.45 12.45 23.72
N GLY A 252 22.69 12.97 24.69
CA GLY A 252 21.92 14.21 24.52
C GLY A 252 20.62 13.98 23.74
N PRO A 253 19.67 14.93 23.74
CA PRO A 253 18.30 14.66 23.32
C PRO A 253 18.18 14.32 21.82
N VAL A 254 18.88 15.07 20.95
CA VAL A 254 18.85 14.85 19.49
C VAL A 254 19.51 13.52 19.12
N ALA A 255 20.77 13.31 19.52
CA ALA A 255 21.49 12.08 19.16
C ALA A 255 20.89 10.82 19.82
N THR A 256 20.21 10.95 20.97
CA THR A 256 19.47 9.84 21.57
C THR A 256 18.24 9.47 20.73
N LEU A 257 17.50 10.44 20.17
CA LEU A 257 16.41 10.16 19.23
C LEU A 257 16.91 9.55 17.92
N VAL A 258 17.96 10.10 17.32
CA VAL A 258 18.54 9.52 16.10
C VAL A 258 19.01 8.08 16.35
N ALA A 259 19.67 7.81 17.48
CA ALA A 259 20.07 6.47 17.86
C ALA A 259 18.87 5.54 18.11
N ARG A 260 17.74 6.07 18.61
CA ARG A 260 16.49 5.32 18.82
C ARG A 260 15.90 4.88 17.49
N ASP A 261 15.88 5.74 16.48
CA ASP A 261 15.36 5.41 15.15
C ASP A 261 16.21 4.35 14.46
N VAL A 262 17.54 4.51 14.51
CA VAL A 262 18.48 3.50 14.01
C VAL A 262 18.28 2.17 14.73
N LEU A 263 18.10 2.19 16.06
CA LEU A 263 17.82 0.99 16.83
C LEU A 263 16.46 0.36 16.44
N GLY A 264 15.45 1.18 16.17
CA GLY A 264 14.14 0.75 15.66
C GLY A 264 14.28 -0.02 14.34
N LEU A 265 15.00 0.53 13.37
CA LEU A 265 15.28 -0.13 12.09
C LEU A 265 16.09 -1.42 12.25
N ARG A 266 17.06 -1.47 13.19
CA ARG A 266 17.81 -2.69 13.51
C ARG A 266 16.91 -3.79 14.12
N ARG A 267 15.90 -3.39 14.89
CA ARG A 267 14.91 -4.30 15.49
C ARG A 267 13.84 -4.76 14.49
N ALA A 268 13.58 -3.96 13.45
CA ALA A 268 12.67 -4.25 12.35
C ALA A 268 13.41 -4.32 11.00
N PRO A 269 14.33 -5.30 10.80
CA PRO A 269 15.19 -5.33 9.61
C PRO A 269 14.41 -5.47 8.30
N GLY A 270 13.21 -6.04 8.34
CA GLY A 270 12.33 -6.06 7.16
C GLY A 270 11.94 -4.67 6.69
N ALA A 271 11.60 -3.75 7.61
CA ALA A 271 11.28 -2.37 7.26
C ALA A 271 12.53 -1.61 6.75
N ALA A 272 13.69 -1.86 7.37
CA ALA A 272 14.95 -1.27 6.94
C ALA A 272 15.34 -1.71 5.51
N VAL A 273 15.26 -3.01 5.21
CA VAL A 273 15.58 -3.56 3.90
C VAL A 273 14.57 -3.08 2.85
N VAL A 274 13.27 -3.14 3.15
CA VAL A 274 12.23 -2.66 2.22
C VAL A 274 12.40 -1.16 1.95
N GLY A 275 12.64 -0.36 3.00
CA GLY A 275 12.91 1.07 2.88
C GLY A 275 14.10 1.36 1.98
N LEU A 276 15.24 0.72 2.24
CA LEU A 276 16.47 0.91 1.46
C LEU A 276 16.29 0.47 -0.01
N VAL A 277 15.70 -0.70 -0.26
CA VAL A 277 15.47 -1.21 -1.62
C VAL A 277 14.55 -0.27 -2.39
N LEU A 278 13.44 0.17 -1.79
CA LEU A 278 12.52 1.09 -2.44
C LEU A 278 13.15 2.48 -2.65
N THR A 279 13.96 2.99 -1.71
CA THR A 279 14.73 4.21 -1.91
C THR A 279 15.67 4.09 -3.11
N VAL A 280 16.44 3.00 -3.22
CA VAL A 280 17.36 2.78 -4.34
C VAL A 280 16.58 2.67 -5.65
N LEU A 281 15.50 1.89 -5.69
CA LEU A 281 14.65 1.77 -6.88
C LEU A 281 14.02 3.12 -7.28
N GLY A 282 13.59 3.93 -6.31
CA GLY A 282 13.13 5.30 -6.52
C GLY A 282 14.23 6.18 -7.12
N GLY A 283 15.46 6.07 -6.62
CA GLY A 283 16.62 6.75 -7.18
C GLY A 283 16.94 6.35 -8.62
N VAL A 284 17.01 5.04 -8.90
CA VAL A 284 17.24 4.50 -10.24
C VAL A 284 16.18 4.99 -11.21
N THR A 285 14.90 4.88 -10.83
CA THR A 285 13.79 5.32 -11.69
C THR A 285 13.81 6.83 -11.95
N LEU A 286 14.08 7.66 -10.92
CA LEU A 286 14.28 9.10 -11.11
C LEU A 286 15.45 9.43 -12.04
N GLY A 287 16.62 8.80 -11.83
CA GLY A 287 17.81 9.02 -12.64
C GLY A 287 17.61 8.61 -14.10
N ALA A 288 16.92 7.49 -14.34
CA ALA A 288 16.57 7.04 -15.67
C ALA A 288 15.60 8.00 -16.38
N THR A 289 14.57 8.49 -15.68
CA THR A 289 13.59 9.44 -16.24
C THR A 289 14.21 10.80 -16.54
N LEU A 290 15.07 11.31 -15.66
CA LEU A 290 15.71 12.61 -15.84
C LEU A 290 16.87 12.56 -16.85
N GLY A 291 17.58 11.43 -16.92
CA GLY A 291 18.78 11.29 -17.74
C GLY A 291 18.55 10.80 -19.17
N SER A 292 17.34 10.32 -19.50
CA SER A 292 17.06 9.73 -20.82
C SER A 292 15.67 10.07 -21.31
N SER A 293 15.59 10.67 -22.50
CA SER A 293 14.32 10.92 -23.21
C SER A 293 13.59 9.65 -23.62
N ALA A 294 14.28 8.50 -23.68
CA ALA A 294 13.65 7.20 -23.91
C ALA A 294 12.79 6.72 -22.73
N VAL A 295 12.96 7.31 -21.53
CA VAL A 295 12.18 6.95 -20.36
C VAL A 295 11.02 7.95 -20.21
N PRO A 296 9.76 7.49 -20.24
CA PRO A 296 8.62 8.38 -20.19
C PRO A 296 8.57 9.19 -18.90
N PRO A 297 8.24 10.50 -18.92
CA PRO A 297 8.13 11.31 -17.70
C PRO A 297 7.11 10.77 -16.68
N LEU A 298 6.13 9.98 -17.13
CA LEU A 298 5.18 9.27 -16.26
C LEU A 298 5.87 8.35 -15.24
N VAL A 299 7.04 7.80 -15.58
CA VAL A 299 7.86 6.98 -14.68
C VAL A 299 8.30 7.78 -13.45
N GLY A 300 8.41 9.12 -13.55
CA GLY A 300 8.66 10.00 -12.41
C GLY A 300 7.58 9.94 -11.32
N PHE A 301 6.30 9.77 -11.70
CA PHE A 301 5.22 9.58 -10.72
C PHE A 301 5.31 8.23 -10.01
N VAL A 302 5.71 7.18 -10.75
CA VAL A 302 5.96 5.85 -10.17
C VAL A 302 7.14 5.91 -9.21
N ALA A 303 8.22 6.60 -9.60
CA ALA A 303 9.39 6.84 -8.76
C ALA A 303 9.01 7.57 -7.46
N ALA A 304 8.10 8.56 -7.54
CA ALA A 304 7.58 9.27 -6.38
C ALA A 304 6.80 8.36 -5.42
N ILE A 305 5.95 7.47 -5.93
CA ILE A 305 5.22 6.49 -5.10
C ILE A 305 6.21 5.54 -4.42
N ILE A 306 7.15 4.98 -5.18
CA ILE A 306 8.19 4.07 -4.66
C ILE A 306 9.02 4.78 -3.59
N GLY A 307 9.49 6.00 -3.87
CA GLY A 307 10.25 6.83 -2.94
C GLY A 307 9.46 7.14 -1.66
N TYR A 308 8.19 7.51 -1.77
CA TYR A 308 7.32 7.78 -0.61
C TYR A 308 7.14 6.54 0.27
N VAL A 309 6.87 5.37 -0.32
CA VAL A 309 6.74 4.12 0.44
C VAL A 309 8.06 3.72 1.08
N GLY A 310 9.19 3.86 0.36
CA GLY A 310 10.53 3.62 0.89
C GLY A 310 10.86 4.54 2.08
N PHE A 311 10.62 5.84 1.93
CA PHE A 311 10.81 6.83 2.98
C PHE A 311 9.91 6.52 4.20
N GLY A 312 8.64 6.19 3.97
CA GLY A 312 7.70 5.83 5.02
C GLY A 312 8.14 4.60 5.84
N ALA A 313 8.73 3.59 5.19
CA ALA A 313 9.28 2.42 5.88
C ALA A 313 10.49 2.77 6.77
N LEU A 314 11.25 3.80 6.41
CA LEU A 314 12.39 4.31 7.19
C LEU A 314 11.95 5.29 8.30
N ALA A 315 10.80 5.96 8.12
CA ALA A 315 10.27 7.00 9.00
C ALA A 315 9.38 6.47 10.14
N GLU A 316 9.55 5.21 10.54
CA GLU A 316 8.78 4.58 11.62
C GLU A 316 8.90 5.35 12.95
N GLY A 317 10.08 5.90 13.24
CA GLY A 317 10.31 6.73 14.44
C GLY A 317 9.40 7.96 14.49
N LEU A 318 9.33 8.72 13.38
CA LEU A 318 8.45 9.87 13.23
C LEU A 318 6.99 9.51 13.46
N ARG A 319 6.57 8.37 12.90
CA ARG A 319 5.20 7.86 13.03
C ARG A 319 4.87 7.51 14.48
N LEU A 320 5.77 6.81 15.17
CA LEU A 320 5.58 6.44 16.58
C LEU A 320 5.57 7.65 17.50
N GLU A 321 6.36 8.69 17.20
CA GLU A 321 6.32 9.95 17.93
C GLU A 321 4.96 10.65 17.76
N ALA A 322 4.45 10.69 16.52
CA ALA A 322 3.12 11.24 16.24
C ALA A 322 1.98 10.47 16.95
N ASP A 323 2.11 9.15 17.08
CA ASP A 323 1.15 8.32 17.83
C ASP A 323 1.18 8.61 19.36
N THR A 324 2.21 9.31 19.86
CA THR A 324 2.36 9.73 21.27
C THR A 324 2.12 11.21 21.51
N VAL A 325 1.59 11.94 20.53
CA VAL A 325 1.19 13.35 20.72
C VAL A 325 0.19 13.46 21.87
N GLY A 326 0.36 14.49 22.70
CA GLY A 326 -0.38 14.67 23.96
C GLY A 326 0.25 14.03 25.19
N THR A 327 1.28 13.19 25.02
CA THR A 327 2.08 12.70 26.16
C THR A 327 3.25 13.64 26.47
N PRO A 328 3.73 13.69 27.73
CA PRO A 328 4.92 14.47 28.08
C PRO A 328 6.12 14.07 27.23
N ALA A 329 6.88 15.06 26.76
CA ALA A 329 8.03 14.83 25.88
C ALA A 329 9.09 13.96 26.58
N LEU A 330 9.41 12.79 26.01
CA LEU A 330 10.36 11.79 26.54
C LEU A 330 11.75 12.35 26.89
N PHE A 331 12.16 13.46 26.26
CA PHE A 331 13.46 14.10 26.47
C PHE A 331 13.35 15.62 26.70
N GLY A 332 12.17 16.13 27.05
CA GLY A 332 11.93 17.56 27.23
C GLY A 332 12.11 18.40 25.96
N MET A 333 12.09 17.79 24.77
CA MET A 333 12.20 18.51 23.51
C MET A 333 10.87 19.12 23.07
N PRO A 334 10.87 20.31 22.47
CA PRO A 334 9.70 20.85 21.80
C PRO A 334 9.22 19.89 20.69
N PRO A 335 7.89 19.72 20.48
CA PRO A 335 7.35 18.75 19.53
C PRO A 335 7.89 18.90 18.10
N VAL A 336 7.99 20.14 17.61
CA VAL A 336 8.53 20.45 16.28
C VAL A 336 9.99 19.99 16.14
N ARG A 337 10.80 20.19 17.19
CA ARG A 337 12.21 19.76 17.20
C ARG A 337 12.34 18.23 17.27
N ALA A 338 11.48 17.57 18.04
CA ALA A 338 11.43 16.12 18.11
C ALA A 338 11.05 15.50 16.75
N ALA A 339 9.98 16.01 16.11
CA ALA A 339 9.56 15.59 14.79
C ALA A 339 10.64 15.82 13.72
N ALA A 340 11.27 16.99 13.70
CA ALA A 340 12.37 17.28 12.78
C ALA A 340 13.57 16.35 13.00
N THR A 341 13.86 15.98 14.26
CA THR A 341 14.94 15.03 14.58
C THR A 341 14.65 13.63 14.02
N HIS A 342 13.39 13.20 14.06
CA HIS A 342 12.95 11.93 13.47
C HIS A 342 13.02 11.87 11.93
N LEU A 343 13.24 13.00 11.26
CA LEU A 343 13.51 13.04 9.82
C LEU A 343 14.97 12.78 9.48
N VAL A 344 15.90 12.84 10.44
CA VAL A 344 17.34 12.70 10.16
C VAL A 344 17.66 11.32 9.56
N VAL A 345 17.19 10.24 10.18
CA VAL A 345 17.48 8.87 9.70
C VAL A 345 16.85 8.57 8.34
N PRO A 346 15.52 8.72 8.13
CA PRO A 346 14.92 8.49 6.83
C PRO A 346 15.40 9.48 5.78
N GLY A 347 15.58 10.76 6.14
CA GLY A 347 16.06 11.82 5.25
C GLY A 347 17.47 11.56 4.73
N LEU A 348 18.43 11.26 5.61
CA LEU A 348 19.81 10.94 5.19
C LEU A 348 19.88 9.66 4.37
N THR A 349 19.17 8.60 4.80
CA THR A 349 19.15 7.33 4.08
C THR A 349 18.55 7.50 2.68
N HIS A 350 17.43 8.25 2.60
CA HIS A 350 16.79 8.55 1.33
C HIS A 350 17.69 9.40 0.44
N LEU A 351 18.21 10.51 0.95
CA LEU A 351 19.10 11.41 0.22
C LEU A 351 20.31 10.68 -0.38
N VAL A 352 21.04 9.93 0.44
CA VAL A 352 22.22 9.16 -0.02
C VAL A 352 21.81 8.11 -1.04
N GLY A 353 20.75 7.35 -0.77
CA GLY A 353 20.29 6.28 -1.66
C GLY A 353 19.81 6.81 -3.01
N THR A 354 19.00 7.87 -3.04
CA THR A 354 18.48 8.42 -4.30
C THR A 354 19.52 9.21 -5.08
N THR A 355 20.40 9.99 -4.43
CA THR A 355 21.46 10.71 -5.13
C THR A 355 22.49 9.74 -5.72
N LEU A 356 22.95 8.74 -4.95
CA LEU A 356 23.90 7.74 -5.47
C LEU A 356 23.29 6.94 -6.62
N ALA A 357 22.12 6.32 -6.41
CA ALA A 357 21.50 5.46 -7.41
C ALA A 357 21.02 6.26 -8.63
N GLY A 358 20.47 7.47 -8.41
CA GLY A 358 20.01 8.37 -9.46
C GLY A 358 21.15 8.88 -10.31
N SER A 359 22.25 9.37 -9.70
CA SER A 359 23.41 9.84 -10.45
C SER A 359 24.12 8.72 -11.22
N VAL A 360 24.28 7.53 -10.62
CA VAL A 360 24.86 6.38 -11.33
C VAL A 360 24.00 5.99 -12.54
N THR A 361 22.69 5.97 -12.37
CA THR A 361 21.77 5.63 -13.47
C THR A 361 21.78 6.70 -14.55
N ALA A 362 21.79 7.99 -14.19
CA ALA A 362 21.87 9.11 -15.11
C ALA A 362 23.15 9.06 -15.96
N LEU A 363 24.30 8.82 -15.32
CA LEU A 363 25.58 8.64 -16.01
C LEU A 363 25.55 7.45 -16.98
N ALA A 364 24.94 6.33 -16.55
CA ALA A 364 24.82 5.14 -17.39
C ALA A 364 23.96 5.34 -18.65
N VAL A 365 23.05 6.33 -18.64
CA VAL A 365 22.22 6.69 -19.79
C VAL A 365 22.72 7.94 -20.53
N GLY A 366 23.91 8.45 -20.19
CA GLY A 366 24.59 9.54 -20.92
C GLY A 366 24.29 10.96 -20.44
N SER A 367 23.61 11.13 -19.30
CA SER A 367 23.33 12.45 -18.68
C SER A 367 24.42 12.85 -17.68
N THR A 368 24.41 14.11 -17.23
CA THR A 368 25.36 14.61 -16.22
C THR A 368 24.81 14.52 -14.79
N VAL A 369 25.69 14.40 -13.80
CA VAL A 369 25.29 14.43 -12.38
C VAL A 369 24.58 15.73 -12.03
N GLY A 370 25.00 16.85 -12.62
CA GLY A 370 24.44 18.18 -12.37
C GLY A 370 22.96 18.31 -12.80
N GLU A 371 22.55 17.60 -13.84
CA GLU A 371 21.16 17.59 -14.32
C GLU A 371 20.20 16.87 -13.36
N VAL A 372 20.67 15.83 -12.66
CA VAL A 372 19.80 14.93 -11.86
C VAL A 372 19.87 15.24 -10.37
N LEU A 373 21.03 15.66 -9.87
CA LEU A 373 21.28 15.84 -8.44
C LEU A 373 20.28 16.80 -7.75
N PRO A 374 19.94 17.99 -8.30
CA PRO A 374 18.99 18.90 -7.66
C PRO A 374 17.61 18.26 -7.43
N TRP A 375 17.16 17.43 -8.38
CA TRP A 375 15.85 16.77 -8.32
C TRP A 375 15.83 15.59 -7.34
N CYS A 376 16.93 14.84 -7.23
CA CYS A 376 17.08 13.80 -6.19
C CYS A 376 17.08 14.40 -4.78
N VAL A 377 17.76 15.54 -4.59
CA VAL A 377 17.76 16.29 -3.33
C VAL A 377 16.34 16.79 -3.03
N MET A 378 15.70 17.45 -4.00
CA MET A 378 14.35 17.99 -3.85
C MET A 378 13.32 16.92 -3.50
N THR A 379 13.41 15.75 -4.12
CA THR A 379 12.54 14.61 -3.79
C THR A 379 12.62 14.27 -2.29
N THR A 380 13.81 14.27 -1.70
CA THR A 380 13.97 14.03 -0.26
C THR A 380 13.30 15.11 0.59
N VAL A 381 13.39 16.37 0.19
CA VAL A 381 12.73 17.51 0.87
C VAL A 381 11.21 17.34 0.83
N VAL A 382 10.65 17.07 -0.36
CA VAL A 382 9.20 16.88 -0.55
C VAL A 382 8.69 15.69 0.28
N LEU A 383 9.39 14.55 0.22
CA LEU A 383 9.00 13.35 0.97
C LEU A 383 9.14 13.53 2.49
N SER A 384 10.09 14.34 2.95
CA SER A 384 10.21 14.71 4.37
C SER A 384 9.00 15.51 4.84
N GLY A 385 8.59 16.54 4.08
CA GLY A 385 7.38 17.33 4.36
C GLY A 385 6.11 16.49 4.29
N GLY A 386 5.98 15.66 3.26
CA GLY A 386 4.86 14.72 3.12
C GLY A 386 4.77 13.69 4.24
N SER A 387 5.91 13.23 4.76
CA SER A 387 5.97 12.31 5.90
C SER A 387 5.57 12.99 7.21
N LEU A 388 5.90 14.27 7.40
CA LEU A 388 5.38 15.06 8.53
C LEU A 388 3.86 15.19 8.45
N LEU A 389 3.33 15.58 7.28
CA LEU A 389 1.88 15.67 7.05
C LEU A 389 1.19 14.32 7.28
N ALA A 390 1.83 13.21 6.88
CA ALA A 390 1.32 11.87 7.07
C ALA A 390 1.42 11.37 8.52
N ALA A 391 2.44 11.76 9.26
CA ALA A 391 2.56 11.38 10.67
C ALA A 391 1.56 12.17 11.52
N TYR A 392 1.50 13.50 11.34
CA TYR A 392 0.67 14.43 12.10
C TYR A 392 -0.64 14.79 11.39
N ARG A 393 -1.26 13.82 10.70
CA ARG A 393 -2.49 14.04 9.91
C ARG A 393 -3.72 14.42 10.75
N GLY A 394 -3.69 14.20 12.06
CA GLY A 394 -4.82 14.43 12.97
C GLY A 394 -5.91 13.36 12.86
N ARG A 395 -7.16 13.74 13.12
CA ARG A 395 -8.36 12.90 12.87
C ARG A 395 -8.90 13.12 11.45
N PRO A 396 -9.58 12.11 10.85
CA PRO A 396 -10.27 12.32 9.58
C PRO A 396 -11.33 13.43 9.71
N PRO A 397 -11.56 14.23 8.66
CA PRO A 397 -12.57 15.27 8.70
C PRO A 397 -13.96 14.66 8.88
N ALA A 398 -14.67 15.11 9.92
CA ALA A 398 -16.06 14.75 10.17
C ALA A 398 -16.98 15.66 9.33
N THR A 399 -17.07 15.40 8.03
CA THR A 399 -18.05 16.08 7.17
C THR A 399 -19.42 15.44 7.36
N PHE A 400 -20.34 16.15 8.01
CA PHE A 400 -21.79 15.85 8.16
C PHE A 400 -22.18 14.51 8.81
N SER A 401 -21.22 13.68 9.20
CA SER A 401 -21.43 12.39 9.87
C SER A 401 -20.45 12.27 11.04
N THR A 402 -20.95 11.74 12.17
CA THR A 402 -20.15 11.49 13.37
C THR A 402 -19.14 10.35 13.16
N VAL A 403 -19.38 9.49 12.17
CA VAL A 403 -18.51 8.37 11.79
C VAL A 403 -18.07 8.56 10.33
N PRO A 404 -16.78 8.80 10.07
CA PRO A 404 -16.24 8.93 8.72
C PRO A 404 -16.53 7.68 7.88
N SER A 405 -16.96 7.88 6.63
CA SER A 405 -17.09 6.76 5.69
C SER A 405 -15.72 6.15 5.37
N PRO A 406 -15.63 4.84 5.08
CA PRO A 406 -14.35 4.20 4.71
C PRO A 406 -13.66 4.87 3.51
N GLN A 407 -14.43 5.41 2.56
CA GLN A 407 -13.91 6.13 1.41
C GLN A 407 -13.24 7.45 1.83
N THR A 408 -13.89 8.21 2.72
CA THR A 408 -13.31 9.44 3.29
C THR A 408 -12.02 9.14 4.04
N VAL A 409 -12.00 8.07 4.84
CA VAL A 409 -10.77 7.64 5.56
C VAL A 409 -9.67 7.25 4.58
N ALA A 410 -9.99 6.55 3.49
CA ALA A 410 -9.01 6.17 2.47
C ALA A 410 -8.42 7.39 1.75
N ILE A 411 -9.28 8.33 1.31
CA ILE A 411 -8.85 9.58 0.65
C ILE A 411 -7.98 10.39 1.60
N TRP A 412 -8.46 10.66 2.81
CA TRP A 412 -7.71 11.35 3.85
C TRP A 412 -6.37 10.67 4.15
N TYR A 413 -6.37 9.34 4.27
CA TYR A 413 -5.16 8.57 4.54
C TYR A 413 -4.13 8.66 3.41
N SER A 414 -4.59 8.63 2.16
CA SER A 414 -3.77 8.68 0.96
C SER A 414 -3.32 10.10 0.58
N SER A 415 -3.93 11.15 1.14
CA SER A 415 -3.69 12.53 0.71
C SER A 415 -2.21 12.96 0.69
N PRO A 416 -1.34 12.62 1.67
CA PRO A 416 0.06 13.03 1.61
C PRO A 416 0.84 12.24 0.55
N LEU A 417 0.49 10.97 0.31
CA LEU A 417 1.08 10.16 -0.76
C LEU A 417 0.71 10.75 -2.12
N VAL A 418 -0.56 11.06 -2.35
CA VAL A 418 -1.04 11.67 -3.60
C VAL A 418 -0.36 13.02 -3.82
N LEU A 419 -0.32 13.88 -2.80
CA LEU A 419 0.36 15.17 -2.87
C LEU A 419 1.84 15.02 -3.24
N CYS A 420 2.58 14.15 -2.56
CA CYS A 420 4.00 13.91 -2.88
C CYS A 420 4.19 13.36 -4.28
N THR A 421 3.31 12.45 -4.70
CA THR A 421 3.34 11.84 -6.03
C THR A 421 3.16 12.91 -7.11
N LEU A 422 2.20 13.82 -6.93
CA LEU A 422 1.94 14.92 -7.84
C LEU A 422 3.08 15.95 -7.85
N LEU A 423 3.62 16.30 -6.68
CA LEU A 423 4.72 17.27 -6.59
C LEU A 423 6.01 16.74 -7.20
N VAL A 424 6.44 15.52 -6.84
CA VAL A 424 7.67 14.92 -7.37
C VAL A 424 7.48 14.55 -8.85
N GLY A 425 6.36 13.93 -9.21
CA GLY A 425 6.08 13.57 -10.60
C GLY A 425 5.96 14.79 -11.50
N GLY A 426 5.25 15.84 -11.06
CA GLY A 426 5.12 17.10 -11.79
C GLY A 426 6.43 17.88 -11.88
N MET A 427 7.27 17.83 -10.85
CA MET A 427 8.62 18.38 -10.86
C MET A 427 9.50 17.68 -11.90
N VAL A 428 9.56 16.35 -11.88
CA VAL A 428 10.32 15.55 -12.86
C VAL A 428 9.79 15.78 -14.27
N TRP A 429 8.47 15.80 -14.43
CA TRP A 429 7.83 16.14 -15.69
C TRP A 429 8.29 17.50 -16.21
N GLY A 430 8.21 18.53 -15.37
CA GLY A 430 8.63 19.87 -15.74
C GLY A 430 10.12 19.93 -16.08
N ALA A 431 10.96 19.21 -15.34
CA ALA A 431 12.41 19.18 -15.56
C ALA A 431 12.76 18.63 -16.94
N VAL A 432 12.06 17.58 -17.39
CA VAL A 432 12.26 16.99 -18.72
C VAL A 432 11.76 17.93 -19.83
N GLN A 433 10.66 18.64 -19.61
CA GLN A 433 10.06 19.52 -20.62
C GLN A 433 10.75 20.90 -20.71
N TRP A 434 11.24 21.41 -19.58
CA TRP A 434 11.80 22.76 -19.46
C TRP A 434 13.12 22.75 -18.64
N PRO A 435 14.16 22.06 -19.14
CA PRO A 435 15.40 21.82 -18.39
C PRO A 435 16.16 23.09 -18.01
N THR A 436 15.98 24.19 -18.76
CA THR A 436 16.65 25.48 -18.54
C THR A 436 15.77 26.50 -17.81
N SER A 437 14.57 26.13 -17.37
CA SER A 437 13.64 27.06 -16.71
C SER A 437 14.03 27.31 -15.26
N GLY A 438 14.70 28.45 -15.01
CA GLY A 438 14.99 28.91 -13.66
C GLY A 438 13.72 29.10 -12.80
N LEU A 439 12.61 29.51 -13.41
CA LEU A 439 11.32 29.65 -12.72
C LEU A 439 10.78 28.31 -12.21
N LEU A 440 10.92 27.24 -12.98
CA LEU A 440 10.53 25.90 -12.55
C LEU A 440 11.37 25.45 -11.35
N VAL A 441 12.68 25.67 -11.39
CA VAL A 441 13.59 25.36 -10.28
C VAL A 441 13.14 26.14 -9.04
N ILE A 442 12.95 27.46 -9.13
CA ILE A 442 12.49 28.28 -8.00
C ILE A 442 11.14 27.77 -7.46
N ALA A 443 10.16 27.54 -8.34
CA ALA A 443 8.83 27.10 -7.94
C ALA A 443 8.86 25.74 -7.21
N THR A 444 9.67 24.80 -7.69
CA THR A 444 9.81 23.46 -7.07
C THR A 444 10.52 23.53 -5.72
N TRP A 445 11.53 24.39 -5.55
CA TRP A 445 12.16 24.66 -4.26
C TRP A 445 11.19 25.33 -3.27
N VAL A 446 10.41 26.31 -3.72
CA VAL A 446 9.37 26.95 -2.90
C VAL A 446 8.32 25.92 -2.49
N ALA A 447 7.88 25.04 -3.39
CA ALA A 447 6.94 23.98 -3.08
C ALA A 447 7.50 22.98 -2.04
N GLY A 448 8.77 22.57 -2.19
CA GLY A 448 9.48 21.72 -1.24
C GLY A 448 9.61 22.34 0.15
N ALA A 449 10.01 23.61 0.22
CA ALA A 449 10.06 24.35 1.49
C ALA A 449 8.67 24.51 2.12
N SER A 450 7.65 24.80 1.29
CA SER A 450 6.26 24.98 1.72
C SER A 450 5.66 23.71 2.32
N ILE A 451 5.90 22.54 1.73
CA ILE A 451 5.38 21.27 2.27
C ILE A 451 6.07 20.89 3.59
N VAL A 452 7.37 21.16 3.73
CA VAL A 452 8.07 20.97 5.02
C VAL A 452 7.53 21.93 6.07
N TYR A 453 7.40 23.22 5.73
CA TYR A 453 6.83 24.21 6.64
C TYR A 453 5.40 23.85 7.07
N ALA A 454 4.54 23.44 6.12
CA ALA A 454 3.19 22.96 6.41
C ALA A 454 3.20 21.74 7.33
N GLY A 455 4.11 20.79 7.11
CA GLY A 455 4.31 19.63 7.98
C GLY A 455 4.72 20.00 9.40
N LEU A 456 5.67 20.91 9.57
CA LEU A 456 6.11 21.39 10.90
C LEU A 456 5.02 22.19 11.62
N ARG A 457 4.30 23.06 10.90
CA ARG A 457 3.15 23.79 11.46
C ARG A 457 2.03 22.84 11.87
N ARG A 458 1.86 21.74 11.13
CA ARG A 458 0.89 20.69 11.50
C ARG A 458 1.30 19.99 12.80
N VAL A 459 2.59 19.66 12.99
CA VAL A 459 3.10 19.09 14.25
C VAL A 459 2.74 19.98 15.43
N ASP A 460 2.98 21.28 15.30
CA ASP A 460 2.69 22.27 16.35
C ASP A 460 1.19 22.34 16.65
N ARG A 461 0.36 22.47 15.61
CA ARG A 461 -1.11 22.54 15.74
C ARG A 461 -1.70 21.30 16.42
N GLU A 462 -1.29 20.10 16.01
CA GLU A 462 -1.78 18.86 16.64
C GLU A 462 -1.29 18.76 18.09
N SER A 463 -0.04 19.16 18.37
CA SER A 463 0.49 19.15 19.74
C SER A 463 -0.24 20.08 20.69
N MET A 464 -0.67 21.27 20.22
CA MET A 464 -1.48 22.20 21.00
C MET A 464 -2.90 21.70 21.21
N SER A 465 -3.52 21.11 20.18
CA SER A 465 -4.90 20.59 20.27
C SER A 465 -5.11 19.55 21.37
N HIS A 466 -4.03 18.87 21.79
CA HIS A 466 -4.05 17.89 22.87
C HIS A 466 -3.77 18.47 24.26
N ARG A 467 -3.37 19.74 24.37
CA ARG A 467 -3.21 20.43 25.66
C ARG A 467 -4.50 21.10 26.13
N ASP A 468 -5.38 21.43 25.19
CA ASP A 468 -6.60 22.19 25.43
C ASP A 468 -7.83 21.29 25.72
N VAL A 469 -7.63 19.97 25.83
CA VAL A 469 -8.62 18.94 26.19
C VAL A 469 -8.21 18.31 27.50
#